data_AF-A0A6B1G5I5-F1
#
_entry.id   AF-A0A6B1G5I5-F1
#
_cell.length_a   1.000
_cell.length_b   1.000
_cell.length_c   1.000
_cell.angle_alpha   90.00
_cell.angle_beta   90.00
_cell.angle_gamma   90.00
#
_symmetry.space_group_name_H-M   'P 1'
#
loop_
_entity.id
_entity.type
_entity.pdbx_description
1 polymer ?
#
loop_
_entity_poly.entity_id
_entity_poly.type
_entity_poly.pdbx_seq_one_letter_code
_entity_poly.pdbx_strand_id
1 'polypeptide(L)'
;MKKLLKFLFFVGFVAGVVYVLKQALRGMQPEGAGSGVLPDTPVTPLEDMPLGGEVSPQLLDILVDPEDKGSLQLMDDSKFLLNPRNGYRYPIRNGIPVMLIEEGKKYQDESLIQNGQEQTEASSA
;
A
#
# COMPACT_ATOMS: atom_id res chain seq x y z
N MET A 1 -2.25 14.08 -64.55
CA MET A 1 -3.17 13.85 -63.40
C MET A 1 -3.10 12.43 -62.81
N LYS A 2 -2.92 11.36 -63.60
CA LYS A 2 -2.89 9.96 -63.09
C LYS A 2 -1.68 9.61 -62.18
N LYS A 3 -0.56 10.33 -62.30
CA LYS A 3 0.64 10.10 -61.47
C LYS A 3 0.50 10.62 -60.04
N LEU A 4 -0.25 11.71 -59.84
CA LEU A 4 -0.51 12.28 -58.52
C LEU A 4 -1.43 11.37 -57.70
N LEU A 5 -2.44 10.78 -58.34
CA LEU A 5 -3.33 9.82 -57.69
C LEU A 5 -2.58 8.57 -57.22
N LYS A 6 -1.67 8.02 -58.05
CA LYS A 6 -0.82 6.88 -57.68
C LYS A 6 0.12 7.20 -56.50
N PHE A 7 0.61 8.43 -56.42
CA PHE A 7 1.43 8.88 -55.29
C PHE A 7 0.62 8.94 -53.98
N LEU A 8 -0.61 9.46 -54.02
CA LEU A 8 -1.49 9.48 -52.84
C LEU A 8 -1.85 8.06 -52.35
N PHE A 9 -2.09 7.12 -53.27
CA PHE A 9 -2.30 5.71 -52.91
C PHE A 9 -1.04 5.08 -52.29
N PHE A 10 0.15 5.39 -52.80
CA PHE A 10 1.41 4.90 -52.23
C PHE A 10 1.66 5.46 -50.82
N VAL A 11 1.42 6.75 -50.60
CA VAL A 11 1.55 7.39 -49.28
C VAL A 11 0.55 6.79 -48.29
N GLY A 12 -0.71 6.59 -48.69
CA GLY A 12 -1.72 5.94 -47.85
C GLY A 12 -1.36 4.49 -47.51
N PHE A 13 -0.83 3.75 -48.48
CA PHE A 13 -0.36 2.37 -48.26
C PHE A 13 0.81 2.32 -47.28
N VAL A 14 1.82 3.17 -47.46
CA VAL A 14 2.97 3.25 -46.54
C VAL A 14 2.53 3.63 -45.13
N ALA A 15 1.63 4.62 -44.99
CA ALA A 15 1.07 4.98 -43.68
C ALA A 15 0.29 3.83 -43.04
N GLY A 16 -0.50 3.09 -43.83
CA GLY A 16 -1.21 1.89 -43.38
C GLY A 16 -0.27 0.78 -42.93
N VAL A 17 0.80 0.51 -43.67
CA VAL A 17 1.82 -0.50 -43.31
C VAL A 17 2.52 -0.11 -42.01
N VAL A 18 2.91 1.16 -41.86
CA VAL A 18 3.52 1.66 -40.61
C VAL A 18 2.56 1.53 -39.43
N TYR A 19 1.27 1.85 -39.63
CA TYR A 19 0.24 1.71 -38.60
C TYR A 19 0.07 0.25 -38.15
N VAL A 20 -0.02 -0.68 -39.10
CA VAL A 20 -0.15 -2.13 -38.82
C VAL A 20 1.12 -2.66 -38.13
N LEU A 21 2.31 -2.23 -38.55
CA LEU A 21 3.57 -2.64 -37.93
C LEU A 21 3.67 -2.16 -36.47
N LYS A 22 3.29 -0.90 -36.21
CA LYS A 22 3.22 -0.35 -34.85
C LYS A 22 2.18 -1.09 -34.01
N GLN A 23 1.04 -1.45 -34.60
CA GLN A 23 -0.02 -2.21 -33.93
C GLN A 23 0.42 -3.63 -33.57
N ALA A 24 1.18 -4.31 -34.44
CA ALA A 24 1.72 -5.64 -34.18
C ALA A 24 2.80 -5.64 -33.09
N LEU A 25 3.66 -4.61 -33.07
CA LEU A 25 4.69 -4.44 -32.04
C LEU A 25 4.13 -4.05 -30.67
N ARG A 26 2.89 -3.53 -30.60
CA ARG A 26 2.23 -3.14 -29.34
C ARG A 26 1.79 -4.35 -28.50
N GLY A 27 1.74 -5.55 -29.09
CA GLY A 27 1.42 -6.81 -28.40
C GLY A 27 2.60 -7.43 -27.64
N MET A 28 3.81 -6.87 -27.78
CA MET A 28 4.98 -7.28 -27.01
C MET A 28 5.24 -6.28 -25.88
N GLN A 29 4.23 -6.10 -25.03
CA GLN A 29 4.42 -5.50 -23.74
C GLN A 29 5.25 -6.51 -22.93
N PRO A 30 6.40 -6.13 -22.35
CA PRO A 30 7.15 -7.02 -21.48
C PRO A 30 6.33 -7.18 -20.20
N GLU A 31 5.39 -8.13 -20.23
CA GLU A 31 4.73 -8.65 -19.05
C GLU A 31 5.85 -9.22 -18.17
N GLY A 32 6.11 -8.51 -17.07
CA GLY A 32 7.21 -8.75 -16.15
C GLY A 32 7.07 -10.12 -15.49
N ALA A 33 7.58 -11.14 -16.15
CA ALA A 33 7.81 -12.44 -15.57
C ALA A 33 9.22 -12.50 -14.98
N GLY A 34 9.31 -12.35 -13.66
CA GLY A 34 10.31 -13.05 -12.83
C GLY A 34 11.77 -12.60 -12.92
N SER A 35 12.04 -11.30 -12.78
CA SER A 35 13.34 -10.81 -12.30
C SER A 35 13.05 -9.54 -11.49
N GLY A 36 13.63 -9.39 -10.30
CA GLY A 36 13.41 -8.18 -9.50
C GLY A 36 13.86 -6.94 -10.27
N VAL A 37 12.90 -6.20 -10.84
CA VAL A 37 13.14 -4.91 -11.50
C VAL A 37 12.70 -3.85 -10.51
N LEU A 38 13.65 -3.05 -10.03
CA LEU A 38 13.34 -1.82 -9.30
C LEU A 38 12.53 -0.91 -10.23
N PRO A 39 11.49 -0.21 -9.73
CA PRO A 39 10.75 0.73 -10.56
C PRO A 39 11.70 1.79 -11.14
N ASP A 40 11.48 2.18 -12.40
CA ASP A 40 12.25 3.24 -13.07
C ASP A 40 12.02 4.62 -12.44
N THR A 41 11.02 4.73 -11.56
CA THR A 41 10.71 5.93 -10.77
C THR A 41 11.11 5.75 -9.31
N PRO A 42 11.61 6.82 -8.64
CA PRO A 42 11.86 6.80 -7.21
C PRO A 42 10.61 6.36 -6.44
N VAL A 43 10.79 5.43 -5.49
CA VAL A 43 9.71 5.04 -4.58
C VAL A 43 9.41 6.18 -3.62
N THR A 44 8.13 6.43 -3.36
CA THR A 44 7.70 7.41 -2.36
C THR A 44 8.11 6.91 -0.97
N PRO A 45 8.79 7.75 -0.15
CA PRO A 45 9.09 7.42 1.24
C PRO A 45 7.82 7.08 2.03
N LEU A 46 7.94 6.15 2.97
CA LEU A 46 6.79 5.68 3.76
C LEU A 46 6.14 6.80 4.59
N GLU A 47 6.94 7.72 5.09
CA GLU A 47 6.50 8.85 5.91
C GLU A 47 5.59 9.83 5.17
N ASP A 48 5.75 9.95 3.85
CA ASP A 48 4.95 10.82 2.98
C ASP A 48 3.62 10.18 2.56
N MET A 49 3.42 8.88 2.79
CA MET A 49 2.17 8.20 2.45
C MET A 49 1.05 8.62 3.42
N PRO A 50 -0.18 8.88 2.94
CA PRO A 50 -1.26 9.33 3.81
C PRO A 50 -1.67 8.23 4.79
N LEU A 51 -2.09 8.66 6.00
CA LEU A 51 -2.59 7.76 7.03
C LEU A 51 -3.99 7.23 6.70
N GLY A 52 -4.25 6.00 7.14
CA GLY A 52 -5.51 5.27 6.96
C GLY A 52 -5.52 4.38 5.71
N GLY A 53 -6.73 4.06 5.26
CA GLY A 53 -7.01 3.06 4.24
C GLY A 53 -7.59 1.78 4.84
N GLU A 54 -8.21 0.96 4.00
CA GLU A 54 -8.90 -0.25 4.46
C GLU A 54 -7.91 -1.40 4.66
N VAL A 55 -7.93 -1.98 5.86
CA VAL A 55 -7.23 -3.23 6.19
C VAL A 55 -8.30 -4.31 6.27
N SER A 56 -8.05 -5.48 5.67
CA SER A 56 -9.05 -6.55 5.69
C SER A 56 -9.30 -7.04 7.13
N PRO A 57 -10.57 -7.31 7.52
CA PRO A 57 -10.88 -7.81 8.86
C PRO A 57 -10.11 -9.09 9.20
N GLN A 58 -9.96 -9.99 8.24
CA GLN A 58 -9.24 -11.25 8.45
C GLN A 58 -7.75 -11.04 8.73
N LEU A 59 -7.15 -9.98 8.18
CA LEU A 59 -5.77 -9.62 8.50
C LEU A 59 -5.69 -9.02 9.90
N LEU A 60 -6.62 -8.13 10.27
CA LEU A 60 -6.67 -7.55 11.61
C LEU A 60 -6.77 -8.62 12.70
N ASP A 61 -7.55 -9.69 12.45
CA ASP A 61 -7.75 -10.80 13.40
C ASP A 61 -6.45 -11.59 13.69
N ILE A 62 -5.49 -11.59 12.78
CA ILE A 62 -4.21 -12.32 12.94
C ILE A 62 -3.03 -11.40 13.30
N LEU A 63 -3.21 -10.09 13.24
CA LEU A 63 -2.14 -9.13 13.52
C LEU A 63 -1.86 -9.07 15.02
N VAL A 64 -0.57 -9.09 15.34
CA VAL A 64 -0.04 -8.98 16.70
C VAL A 64 1.08 -7.95 16.74
N ASP A 65 1.34 -7.44 17.93
CA ASP A 65 2.44 -6.51 18.18
C ASP A 65 3.80 -7.14 17.77
N PRO A 66 4.64 -6.40 17.01
CA PRO A 66 5.92 -6.90 16.52
C PRO A 66 6.99 -7.03 17.61
N GLU A 67 6.85 -6.41 18.78
CA GLU A 67 7.77 -6.53 19.92
C GLU A 67 7.29 -7.65 20.85
N ASP A 68 6.12 -7.50 21.48
CA ASP A 68 5.62 -8.37 22.56
C ASP A 68 4.62 -9.46 22.12
N LYS A 69 4.20 -9.46 20.85
CA LYS A 69 3.27 -10.47 20.25
C LYS A 69 1.86 -10.47 20.84
N GLY A 70 1.48 -9.47 21.64
CA GLY A 70 0.12 -9.35 22.16
C GLY A 70 -0.85 -8.71 21.16
N SER A 71 -2.13 -8.64 21.55
CA SER A 71 -3.20 -8.08 20.73
C SER A 71 -3.05 -6.57 20.51
N LEU A 72 -3.61 -6.09 19.41
CA LEU A 72 -3.66 -4.69 19.01
C LEU A 72 -5.10 -4.17 18.97
N GLN A 73 -5.28 -2.87 19.16
CA GLN A 73 -6.57 -2.18 19.07
C GLN A 73 -6.56 -1.16 17.92
N LEU A 74 -7.60 -1.16 17.10
CA LEU A 74 -7.75 -0.17 16.03
C LEU A 74 -8.18 1.17 16.64
N MET A 75 -7.55 2.27 16.24
CA MET A 75 -7.84 3.60 16.77
C MET A 75 -7.80 4.71 15.69
N ASP A 76 -8.23 5.91 16.08
CA ASP A 76 -8.22 7.13 15.27
C ASP A 76 -8.81 6.94 13.87
N ASP A 77 -10.03 6.41 13.80
CA ASP A 77 -10.73 6.09 12.55
C ASP A 77 -9.92 5.15 11.63
N SER A 78 -9.34 4.10 12.20
CA SER A 78 -8.53 3.10 11.48
C SER A 78 -7.21 3.61 10.93
N LYS A 79 -6.61 4.62 11.59
CA LYS A 79 -5.29 5.16 11.21
C LYS A 79 -4.13 4.51 11.96
N PHE A 80 -4.39 3.91 13.13
CA PHE A 80 -3.36 3.31 13.95
C PHE A 80 -3.81 1.98 14.55
N LEU A 81 -2.84 1.10 14.78
CA LEU A 81 -2.95 -0.07 15.65
C LEU A 81 -2.21 0.21 16.95
N LEU A 82 -2.94 0.24 18.06
CA LEU A 82 -2.44 0.51 19.41
C LEU A 82 -2.10 -0.79 20.12
N ASN A 83 -0.92 -0.85 20.72
CA ASN A 83 -0.64 -1.77 21.82
C ASN A 83 -0.91 -1.05 23.15
N PRO A 84 -1.98 -1.40 23.89
CA PRO A 84 -2.35 -0.73 25.14
C PRO A 84 -1.40 -1.05 26.31
N ARG A 85 -0.47 -2.00 26.17
CA ARG A 85 0.45 -2.42 27.25
C ARG A 85 1.68 -1.52 27.34
N ASN A 86 2.13 -0.99 26.21
CA ASN A 86 3.31 -0.13 26.10
C ASN A 86 3.00 1.25 25.47
N GLY A 87 1.78 1.45 24.96
CA GLY A 87 1.35 2.69 24.31
C GLY A 87 1.87 2.84 22.89
N TYR A 88 2.46 1.80 22.29
CA TYR A 88 3.01 1.87 20.94
C TYR A 88 1.89 1.93 19.91
N ARG A 89 2.09 2.77 18.89
CA ARG A 89 1.09 2.99 17.84
C ARG A 89 1.71 2.75 16.48
N TYR A 90 1.19 1.77 15.76
CA TYR A 90 1.65 1.43 14.41
C TYR A 90 0.74 2.11 13.39
N PRO A 91 1.26 3.03 12.55
CA PRO A 91 0.44 3.72 11.57
C PRO A 91 -0.02 2.75 10.46
N ILE A 92 -1.25 2.93 10.01
CA ILE A 92 -1.76 2.34 8.78
C ILE A 92 -1.58 3.39 7.69
N ARG A 93 -0.90 3.05 6.60
CA ARG A 93 -0.66 3.96 5.47
C ARG A 93 -1.11 3.32 4.18
N ASN A 94 -2.05 3.94 3.47
CA ASN A 94 -2.72 3.37 2.30
C ASN A 94 -3.24 1.93 2.52
N GLY A 95 -3.81 1.65 3.69
CA GLY A 95 -4.30 0.31 4.06
C GLY A 95 -3.19 -0.70 4.40
N ILE A 96 -1.94 -0.25 4.52
CA ILE A 96 -0.81 -1.09 4.90
C ILE A 96 -0.41 -0.79 6.36
N PRO A 97 -0.62 -1.73 7.30
CA PRO A 97 -0.10 -1.61 8.66
C PRO A 97 1.43 -1.61 8.68
N VAL A 98 2.04 -0.54 9.18
CA VAL A 98 3.50 -0.43 9.32
C VAL A 98 3.95 -1.08 10.64
N MET A 99 4.15 -2.39 10.60
CA MET A 99 4.45 -3.22 11.78
C MET A 99 5.95 -3.23 12.13
N LEU A 100 6.55 -2.05 12.27
CA LEU A 100 7.96 -1.87 12.67
C LEU A 100 8.04 -1.32 14.10
N ILE A 101 8.96 -1.87 14.90
CA ILE A 101 9.12 -1.49 16.33
C ILE A 101 9.49 0.00 16.44
N GLU A 102 10.34 0.49 15.53
CA GLU A 102 10.79 1.89 15.48
C GLU A 102 9.64 2.86 15.25
N GLU A 103 8.69 2.49 14.38
CA GLU A 103 7.49 3.30 14.13
C GLU A 103 6.54 3.26 15.33
N GLY A 104 6.39 2.09 15.97
CA GLY A 104 5.64 1.98 17.23
C GLY A 104 6.17 2.91 18.33
N LYS A 105 7.50 2.94 18.52
CA LYS A 105 8.19 3.83 19.47
C LYS A 105 8.04 5.30 19.09
N LYS A 106 8.16 5.63 17.81
CA LYS A 106 8.02 7.00 17.29
C LYS A 106 6.66 7.62 17.57
N TYR A 107 5.60 6.81 17.54
CA TYR A 107 4.23 7.25 17.83
C TYR A 107 3.73 6.81 19.20
N GLN A 108 4.62 6.43 20.13
CA GLN A 108 4.23 5.99 21.46
C GLN A 108 3.46 7.09 22.21
N ASP A 109 2.37 6.70 22.85
CA ASP A 109 1.59 7.57 23.73
C ASP A 109 1.38 6.86 25.07
N GLU A 110 2.14 7.29 26.09
CA GLU A 110 2.12 6.71 27.42
C GLU A 110 0.77 6.91 28.13
N SER A 111 -0.01 7.92 27.74
CA SER A 111 -1.33 8.18 28.34
C SER A 111 -2.37 7.11 27.98
N LEU A 112 -2.10 6.32 26.93
CA LEU A 112 -2.97 5.24 26.46
C LEU A 112 -2.60 3.88 27.07
N ILE A 113 -1.61 3.83 27.96
CA ILE A 113 -1.19 2.60 28.62
C ILE A 113 -2.25 2.16 29.63
N GLN A 114 -2.84 0.98 29.40
CA GLN A 114 -3.85 0.38 30.26
C GLN A 114 -3.18 -0.54 31.28
N ASN A 115 -2.84 0.02 32.44
CA ASN A 115 -2.32 -0.75 33.57
C ASN A 115 -3.46 -1.39 34.37
N GLY A 116 -4.06 -2.47 33.87
CA GLY A 116 -4.85 -3.45 34.65
C GLY A 116 -5.78 -2.94 35.77
N GLN A 117 -6.38 -1.75 35.65
CA GLN A 117 -7.37 -1.26 36.60
C GLN A 117 -8.75 -1.69 36.12
N GLU A 118 -9.16 -2.91 36.46
CA GLU A 118 -10.57 -3.30 36.62
C GLU A 118 -10.68 -4.74 37.16
N GLN A 119 -10.42 -4.91 38.47
CA GLN A 119 -11.00 -5.98 39.30
C GLN A 119 -10.89 -5.63 40.79
N THR A 120 -11.35 -4.45 41.18
CA THR A 120 -11.56 -4.08 42.60
C THR A 120 -12.83 -3.27 42.72
N GLU A 121 -14.01 -3.86 42.46
CA GLU A 121 -15.30 -3.25 42.85
C GLU A 121 -16.53 -4.18 42.78
N ALA A 122 -16.37 -5.52 42.81
CA ALA A 122 -17.51 -6.46 42.77
C ALA A 122 -17.46 -7.55 43.87
N SER A 123 -16.83 -7.29 45.01
CA SER A 123 -16.91 -8.16 46.19
C SER A 123 -17.05 -7.34 47.47
N SER A 124 -18.00 -6.40 47.48
CA SER A 124 -18.51 -5.77 48.68
C SER A 124 -19.89 -5.17 48.41
N ALA A 125 -20.88 -6.05 48.23
CA ALA A 125 -22.29 -5.77 48.44
C ALA A 125 -22.97 -7.06 48.91
#